data_AF-A0A955QM33-F1
#
_entry.id   AF-A0A955QM33-F1
#
_cell.length_a   1.000
_cell.length_b   1.000
_cell.length_c   1.000
_cell.angle_alpha   90.00
_cell.angle_beta   90.00
_cell.angle_gamma   90.00
#
_symmetry.space_group_name_H-M   'P 1'
#
loop_
_entity.id
_entity.type
_entity.pdbx_description
1 polymer ?
#
loop_
_entity_poly.entity_id
_entity_poly.type
_entity_poly.pdbx_seq_one_letter_code
_entity_poly.pdbx_strand_id
1 'polypeptide(L)'
;SIDSGILNELSESVKNIPNERFHTEEASHLFRKMLSQPGRIFSTLEAMHRASVLEKLVPAFARVRGLMQFNQYHKFTVDEHSLFAVREAERLADDQGSVGEVYRKIQDKDILHLALLLHDLGKGRPGDHSAVGQEIAKKMADRLKLGDHERATLEFLVLHHLLMPHTAFRRDLNDPKIILTFARLVKTVAMLRKLFVLTVADISAVGPEVMNKWKETLLIELYSRTYEEITGKPEEGSASSLRENFLGSICEALVQTLASVPQYALWKGE
;
A
#
# COMPACT_ATOMS: atom_id res chain seq x y z
N SER A 1 4.90 -18.28 -18.83
CA SER A 1 3.56 -18.48 -18.24
C SER A 1 3.41 -19.95 -17.91
N ILE A 2 2.90 -20.30 -16.72
CA ILE A 2 2.61 -21.71 -16.38
C ILE A 2 1.34 -22.12 -17.15
N ASP A 3 1.35 -23.31 -17.74
CA ASP A 3 0.24 -23.83 -18.52
C ASP A 3 -1.07 -23.89 -17.71
N SER A 4 -2.19 -23.49 -18.32
CA SER A 4 -3.49 -23.43 -17.65
C SER A 4 -4.08 -24.81 -17.33
N GLY A 5 -3.78 -25.84 -18.13
CA GLY A 5 -4.18 -27.20 -17.85
C GLY A 5 -3.52 -27.73 -16.59
N ILE A 6 -2.21 -27.52 -16.46
CA ILE A 6 -1.42 -27.91 -15.27
C ILE A 6 -1.97 -27.23 -14.01
N LEU A 7 -2.30 -25.93 -14.07
CA LEU A 7 -2.84 -25.21 -12.92
C LEU A 7 -4.22 -25.71 -12.47
N ASN A 8 -5.05 -26.16 -13.42
CA ASN A 8 -6.36 -26.72 -13.11
C ASN A 8 -6.25 -28.10 -12.45
N GLU A 9 -5.40 -28.98 -12.98
CA GLU A 9 -5.11 -30.29 -12.38
C GLU A 9 -4.52 -30.16 -10.97
N LEU A 10 -3.61 -29.19 -10.79
CA LEU A 10 -3.04 -28.87 -9.48
C LEU A 10 -4.12 -28.36 -8.53
N SER A 11 -5.03 -27.50 -8.98
CA SER A 11 -6.13 -26.97 -8.16
C SER A 11 -7.03 -28.08 -7.60
N GLU A 12 -7.43 -29.04 -8.44
CA GLU A 12 -8.23 -30.20 -8.00
C GLU A 12 -7.47 -31.07 -6.99
N SER A 13 -6.18 -31.27 -7.21
CA SER A 13 -5.32 -32.01 -6.28
C SER A 13 -5.17 -31.30 -4.94
N VAL A 14 -4.89 -29.99 -4.95
CA VAL A 14 -4.65 -29.15 -3.77
C VAL A 14 -5.88 -29.06 -2.87
N LYS A 15 -7.10 -29.02 -3.44
CA LYS A 15 -8.34 -29.00 -2.65
C LYS A 15 -8.40 -30.14 -1.64
N ASN A 16 -7.95 -31.34 -2.03
CA ASN A 16 -7.96 -32.55 -1.23
C ASN A 16 -6.81 -32.64 -0.20
N ILE A 17 -5.82 -31.75 -0.26
CA ILE A 17 -4.70 -31.73 0.69
C ILE A 17 -5.14 -30.98 1.96
N PRO A 18 -4.95 -31.57 3.17
CA PRO A 18 -5.24 -30.90 4.43
C PRO A 18 -4.43 -29.60 4.62
N ASN A 19 -5.04 -28.59 5.22
CA ASN A 19 -4.43 -27.26 5.39
C ASN A 19 -3.15 -27.33 6.24
N GLU A 20 -3.06 -28.27 7.16
CA GLU A 20 -1.94 -28.50 8.06
C GLU A 20 -0.62 -28.73 7.28
N ARG A 21 -0.70 -29.31 6.07
CA ARG A 21 0.46 -29.51 5.19
C ARG A 21 1.05 -28.20 4.68
N PHE A 22 0.26 -27.12 4.65
CA PHE A 22 0.69 -25.78 4.25
C PHE A 22 1.02 -24.88 5.44
N HIS A 23 0.78 -25.34 6.66
CA HIS A 23 0.98 -24.55 7.89
C HIS A 23 2.21 -25.00 8.67
N THR A 24 3.17 -25.65 8.00
CA THR A 24 4.46 -25.99 8.58
C THR A 24 5.36 -24.76 8.72
N GLU A 25 6.40 -24.88 9.55
CA GLU A 25 7.40 -23.83 9.71
C GLU A 25 8.17 -23.58 8.41
N GLU A 26 8.49 -24.64 7.67
CA GLU A 26 9.13 -24.54 6.36
C GLU A 26 8.25 -23.82 5.33
N ALA A 27 6.96 -24.16 5.25
CA ALA A 27 6.02 -23.47 4.36
C ALA A 27 5.89 -21.98 4.72
N SER A 28 5.85 -21.67 6.01
CA SER A 28 5.80 -20.29 6.51
C SER A 28 7.07 -19.51 6.15
N HIS A 29 8.24 -20.12 6.34
CA HIS A 29 9.52 -19.52 5.98
C HIS A 29 9.65 -19.29 4.47
N LEU A 30 9.28 -20.27 3.63
CA LEU A 30 9.30 -20.12 2.17
C LEU A 30 8.33 -19.04 1.69
N PHE A 31 7.13 -18.98 2.27
CA PHE A 31 6.14 -17.95 1.95
C PHE A 31 6.66 -16.56 2.30
N ARG A 32 7.20 -16.36 3.50
CA ARG A 32 7.81 -15.08 3.90
C ARG A 32 9.00 -14.70 3.03
N LYS A 33 9.90 -15.66 2.76
CA LYS A 33 11.07 -15.43 1.89
C LYS A 33 10.63 -14.98 0.50
N MET A 34 9.61 -15.60 -0.07
CA MET A 34 9.04 -15.20 -1.36
C MET A 34 8.50 -13.77 -1.30
N LEU A 35 7.75 -13.40 -0.26
CA LEU A 35 7.27 -12.02 -0.06
C LEU A 35 8.39 -10.99 0.18
N SER A 36 9.60 -11.42 0.57
CA SER A 36 10.73 -10.52 0.83
C SER A 36 11.52 -10.11 -0.42
N GLN A 37 11.31 -10.80 -1.56
CA GLN A 37 12.14 -10.69 -2.76
C GLN A 37 11.36 -10.12 -3.95
N PRO A 38 11.50 -8.81 -4.24
CA PRO A 38 10.85 -8.19 -5.40
C PRO A 38 11.35 -8.80 -6.71
N GLY A 39 10.45 -8.91 -7.69
CA GLY A 39 10.71 -9.35 -9.06
C GLY A 39 9.82 -10.52 -9.52
N ARG A 40 9.29 -11.33 -8.59
CA ARG A 40 8.35 -12.45 -8.90
C ARG A 40 7.23 -12.66 -7.87
N ILE A 41 7.01 -11.72 -6.95
CA ILE A 41 6.00 -11.84 -5.90
C ILE A 41 4.61 -11.96 -6.52
N PHE A 42 4.22 -11.00 -7.36
CA PHE A 42 2.88 -11.01 -7.98
C PHE A 42 2.64 -12.28 -8.80
N SER A 43 3.56 -12.61 -9.72
CA SER A 43 3.39 -13.79 -10.59
C SER A 43 3.32 -15.10 -9.80
N THR A 44 4.04 -15.20 -8.68
CA THR A 44 3.98 -16.37 -7.79
C THR A 44 2.64 -16.42 -7.06
N LEU A 45 2.20 -15.31 -6.46
CA LEU A 45 0.90 -15.25 -5.78
C LEU A 45 -0.27 -15.49 -6.73
N GLU A 46 -0.23 -14.95 -7.94
CA GLU A 46 -1.24 -15.18 -8.99
C GLU A 46 -1.31 -16.66 -9.38
N ALA A 47 -0.16 -17.31 -9.59
CA ALA A 47 -0.13 -18.74 -9.87
C ALA A 47 -0.68 -19.57 -8.70
N MET A 48 -0.31 -19.22 -7.46
CA MET A 48 -0.82 -19.87 -6.26
C MET A 48 -2.34 -19.68 -6.12
N HIS A 49 -2.86 -18.49 -6.43
CA HIS A 49 -4.29 -18.19 -6.41
C HIS A 49 -5.04 -19.01 -7.45
N ARG A 50 -4.54 -19.08 -8.68
CA ARG A 50 -5.11 -19.91 -9.75
C ARG A 50 -5.15 -21.40 -9.38
N ALA A 51 -4.12 -21.89 -8.69
CA ALA A 51 -4.01 -23.27 -8.21
C ALA A 51 -4.70 -23.54 -6.85
N SER A 52 -5.44 -22.58 -6.28
CA SER A 52 -6.04 -22.67 -4.94
C SER A 52 -5.06 -22.90 -3.77
N VAL A 53 -3.76 -22.72 -4.00
CA VAL A 53 -2.70 -22.87 -2.99
C VAL A 53 -2.66 -21.65 -2.07
N LEU A 54 -2.96 -20.46 -2.60
CA LEU A 54 -2.95 -19.22 -1.82
C LEU A 54 -3.95 -19.28 -0.68
N GLU A 55 -5.13 -19.83 -0.91
CA GLU A 55 -6.18 -20.04 0.09
C GLU A 55 -5.79 -21.04 1.17
N LYS A 56 -4.93 -22.02 0.85
CA LYS A 56 -4.40 -22.94 1.86
C LYS A 56 -3.43 -22.22 2.80
N LEU A 57 -2.61 -21.32 2.27
CA LEU A 57 -1.64 -20.54 3.04
C LEU A 57 -2.28 -19.33 3.75
N VAL A 58 -3.27 -18.70 3.14
CA VAL A 58 -4.00 -17.53 3.65
C VAL A 58 -5.50 -17.86 3.64
N PRO A 59 -6.03 -18.59 4.64
CA PRO A 59 -7.41 -19.07 4.62
C PRO A 59 -8.48 -17.98 4.47
N ALA A 60 -8.19 -16.74 4.89
CA ALA A 60 -9.10 -15.62 4.70
C ALA A 60 -9.31 -15.25 3.22
N PHE A 61 -8.33 -15.54 2.35
CA PHE A 61 -8.39 -15.24 0.91
C PHE A 61 -9.51 -16.00 0.20
N ALA A 62 -9.85 -17.21 0.68
CA ALA A 62 -10.94 -18.01 0.11
C ALA A 62 -12.30 -17.32 0.16
N ARG A 63 -12.52 -16.41 1.12
CA ARG A 63 -13.80 -15.69 1.27
C ARG A 63 -13.95 -14.50 0.34
N VAL A 64 -12.83 -13.94 -0.11
CA VAL A 64 -12.83 -12.77 -0.99
C VAL A 64 -12.67 -13.14 -2.45
N ARG A 65 -12.47 -14.43 -2.75
CA ARG A 65 -12.33 -14.93 -4.12
C ARG A 65 -13.56 -14.59 -4.95
N GLY A 66 -13.39 -13.77 -5.98
CA GLY A 66 -14.48 -13.32 -6.84
C GLY A 66 -15.47 -12.36 -6.16
N LEU A 67 -15.12 -11.81 -4.99
CA LEU A 67 -16.00 -10.89 -4.26
C LEU A 67 -15.97 -9.51 -4.91
N MET A 68 -17.08 -9.14 -5.56
CA MET A 68 -17.26 -7.81 -6.14
C MET A 68 -17.41 -6.74 -5.06
N GLN A 69 -16.76 -5.59 -5.28
CA GLN A 69 -16.90 -4.43 -4.40
C GLN A 69 -18.03 -3.52 -4.92
N PHE A 70 -19.07 -3.34 -4.12
CA PHE A 70 -20.16 -2.40 -4.44
C PHE A 70 -19.76 -0.96 -4.10
N ASN A 71 -18.81 -0.38 -4.85
CA ASN A 71 -18.60 1.05 -4.87
C ASN A 71 -18.12 1.51 -6.27
N GLN A 72 -18.23 2.81 -6.55
CA GLN A 72 -18.17 3.39 -7.91
C GLN A 72 -16.78 3.35 -8.59
N TYR A 73 -15.76 2.78 -7.95
CA TYR A 73 -14.37 2.89 -8.41
C TYR A 73 -13.62 1.56 -8.57
N HIS A 74 -14.15 0.42 -8.10
CA HIS A 74 -13.43 -0.85 -8.21
C HIS A 74 -13.78 -1.58 -9.50
N LYS A 75 -12.78 -1.69 -10.37
CA LYS A 75 -12.83 -2.51 -11.58
C LYS A 75 -12.64 -4.01 -11.29
N PHE A 76 -12.05 -4.32 -10.14
CA PHE A 76 -11.57 -5.66 -9.79
C PHE A 76 -12.25 -6.20 -8.53
N THR A 77 -12.31 -7.53 -8.45
CA THR A 77 -12.74 -8.24 -7.23
C THR A 77 -11.72 -8.02 -6.10
N VAL A 78 -12.12 -8.24 -4.84
CA VAL A 78 -11.27 -7.96 -3.67
C VAL A 78 -9.96 -8.76 -3.70
N ASP A 79 -10.01 -10.02 -4.14
CA ASP A 79 -8.82 -10.87 -4.32
C ASP A 79 -7.89 -10.35 -5.41
N GLU A 80 -8.43 -10.01 -6.59
CA GLU A 80 -7.66 -9.43 -7.69
C GLU A 80 -7.01 -8.10 -7.28
N HIS A 81 -7.76 -7.22 -6.61
CA HIS A 81 -7.26 -5.95 -6.08
C HIS A 81 -6.08 -6.15 -5.14
N SER A 82 -6.19 -7.09 -4.19
CA SER A 82 -5.12 -7.39 -3.23
C SER A 82 -3.85 -7.88 -3.91
N LEU A 83 -3.98 -8.72 -4.96
CA LEU A 83 -2.85 -9.17 -5.77
C LEU A 83 -2.22 -8.02 -6.57
N PHE A 84 -3.03 -7.14 -7.16
CA PHE A 84 -2.54 -5.97 -7.89
C PHE A 84 -1.87 -4.96 -6.96
N ALA A 85 -2.35 -4.76 -5.74
CA ALA A 85 -1.70 -3.91 -4.75
C ALA A 85 -0.27 -4.41 -4.44
N VAL A 86 -0.08 -5.73 -4.32
CA VAL A 86 1.26 -6.32 -4.19
C VAL A 86 2.10 -6.08 -5.45
N ARG A 87 1.53 -6.21 -6.65
CA ARG A 87 2.22 -5.93 -7.92
C ARG A 87 2.71 -4.48 -8.03
N GLU A 88 1.86 -3.52 -7.69
CA GLU A 88 2.22 -2.11 -7.77
C GLU A 88 3.32 -1.77 -6.75
N ALA A 89 3.30 -2.36 -5.55
CA ALA A 89 4.40 -2.22 -4.60
C ALA A 89 5.70 -2.87 -5.10
N GLU A 90 5.62 -4.06 -5.70
CA GLU A 90 6.77 -4.76 -6.27
C GLU A 90 7.49 -3.95 -7.35
N ARG A 91 6.74 -3.26 -8.23
CA ARG A 91 7.30 -2.39 -9.28
C ARG A 91 8.14 -1.23 -8.76
N LEU A 92 7.90 -0.80 -7.51
CA LEU A 92 8.65 0.29 -6.88
C LEU A 92 10.12 -0.05 -6.63
N ALA A 93 10.50 -1.34 -6.71
CA ALA A 93 11.90 -1.74 -6.66
C ALA A 93 12.73 -1.03 -7.75
N ASP A 94 12.18 -0.92 -8.96
CA ASP A 94 12.83 -0.36 -10.15
C ASP A 94 12.47 1.13 -10.40
N ASP A 95 11.49 1.67 -9.67
CA ASP A 95 11.04 3.05 -9.77
C ASP A 95 12.11 4.04 -9.28
N GLN A 96 12.55 4.95 -10.14
CA GLN A 96 13.59 5.94 -9.81
C GLN A 96 13.04 7.23 -9.18
N GLY A 97 11.73 7.33 -9.02
CA GLY A 97 11.06 8.41 -8.32
C GLY A 97 11.05 8.24 -6.80
N SER A 98 10.38 9.17 -6.13
CA SER A 98 10.42 9.27 -4.67
C SER A 98 9.71 8.14 -3.96
N VAL A 99 8.63 7.61 -4.52
CA VAL A 99 7.97 6.44 -3.95
C VAL A 99 8.89 5.22 -4.02
N GLY A 100 9.57 5.00 -5.14
CA GLY A 100 10.56 3.94 -5.29
C GLY A 100 11.75 4.08 -4.33
N GLU A 101 12.22 5.31 -4.12
CA GLU A 101 13.28 5.59 -3.14
C GLU A 101 12.85 5.19 -1.72
N VAL A 102 11.63 5.57 -1.31
CA VAL A 102 11.09 5.21 0.00
C VAL A 102 10.91 3.70 0.12
N TYR A 103 10.39 3.04 -0.92
CA TYR A 103 10.25 1.57 -0.98
C TYR A 103 11.59 0.86 -0.75
N ARG A 104 12.66 1.31 -1.43
CA ARG A 104 13.99 0.70 -1.28
C ARG A 104 14.53 0.83 0.15
N LYS A 105 14.24 1.94 0.85
CA LYS A 105 14.62 2.17 2.26
C LYS A 105 13.85 1.30 3.27
N ILE A 106 12.75 0.62 2.88
CA ILE A 106 11.98 -0.25 3.77
C ILE A 106 12.77 -1.52 4.12
N GLN A 107 12.92 -1.76 5.42
CA GLN A 107 13.32 -3.05 5.99
C GLN A 107 12.08 -3.96 6.13
N ASP A 108 12.28 -5.28 6.07
CA ASP A 108 11.21 -6.29 6.24
C ASP A 108 10.07 -6.11 5.22
N LYS A 109 10.44 -6.12 3.94
CA LYS A 109 9.49 -5.95 2.81
C LYS A 109 8.43 -7.05 2.78
N ASP A 110 8.72 -8.23 3.33
CA ASP A 110 7.74 -9.31 3.49
C ASP A 110 6.53 -8.87 4.32
N ILE A 111 6.73 -8.09 5.38
CA ILE A 111 5.63 -7.57 6.21
C ILE A 111 4.78 -6.54 5.43
N LEU A 112 5.42 -5.69 4.62
CA LEU A 112 4.71 -4.75 3.75
C LEU A 112 3.84 -5.49 2.72
N HIS A 113 4.41 -6.44 1.98
CA HIS A 113 3.66 -7.18 0.96
C HIS A 113 2.58 -8.08 1.59
N LEU A 114 2.83 -8.63 2.78
CA LEU A 114 1.81 -9.33 3.55
C LEU A 114 0.66 -8.38 3.95
N ALA A 115 0.96 -7.18 4.44
CA ALA A 115 -0.08 -6.19 4.76
C ALA A 115 -0.91 -5.82 3.53
N LEU A 116 -0.29 -5.59 2.37
CA LEU A 116 -0.98 -5.34 1.09
C LEU A 116 -1.87 -6.52 0.68
N LEU A 117 -1.43 -7.76 0.88
CA LEU A 117 -2.26 -8.92 0.59
C LEU A 117 -3.47 -9.07 1.53
N LEU A 118 -3.38 -8.53 2.75
CA LEU A 118 -4.38 -8.68 3.81
C LEU A 118 -5.32 -7.48 3.99
N HIS A 119 -4.95 -6.28 3.51
CA HIS A 119 -5.55 -5.00 3.91
C HIS A 119 -7.09 -4.97 3.80
N ASP A 120 -7.63 -5.60 2.75
CA ASP A 120 -9.04 -5.58 2.41
C ASP A 120 -9.79 -6.88 2.72
N LEU A 121 -9.13 -7.89 3.33
CA LEU A 121 -9.73 -9.21 3.56
C LEU A 121 -10.86 -9.23 4.61
N GLY A 122 -11.09 -8.10 5.27
CA GLY A 122 -12.27 -7.89 6.10
C GLY A 122 -13.56 -7.61 5.32
N LYS A 123 -13.48 -7.26 4.02
CA LYS A 123 -14.66 -7.00 3.17
C LYS A 123 -15.53 -8.25 3.04
N GLY A 124 -16.84 -8.03 2.89
CA GLY A 124 -17.84 -9.11 2.83
C GLY A 124 -18.16 -9.75 4.19
N ARG A 125 -17.65 -9.20 5.30
CA ARG A 125 -17.96 -9.64 6.67
C ARG A 125 -18.70 -8.53 7.43
N PRO A 126 -19.50 -8.87 8.46
CA PRO A 126 -20.14 -7.88 9.30
C PRO A 126 -19.11 -7.03 10.08
N GLY A 127 -19.39 -5.73 10.21
CA GLY A 127 -18.55 -4.79 10.96
C GLY A 127 -17.65 -3.92 10.08
N ASP A 128 -16.74 -3.18 10.72
CA ASP A 128 -15.72 -2.40 10.03
C ASP A 128 -14.67 -3.31 9.39
N HIS A 129 -14.47 -3.19 8.07
CA HIS A 129 -13.59 -4.10 7.34
C HIS A 129 -12.12 -3.99 7.78
N SER A 130 -11.65 -2.81 8.20
CA SER A 130 -10.28 -2.64 8.67
C SER A 130 -10.07 -3.32 10.02
N ALA A 131 -11.02 -3.20 10.95
CA ALA A 131 -11.00 -3.92 12.23
C ALA A 131 -11.07 -5.44 12.04
N VAL A 132 -11.94 -5.92 11.14
CA VAL A 132 -12.00 -7.36 10.80
C VAL A 132 -10.71 -7.82 10.13
N GLY A 133 -10.13 -6.99 9.25
CA GLY A 133 -8.82 -7.21 8.64
C GLY A 133 -7.71 -7.36 9.68
N GLN A 134 -7.70 -6.52 10.72
CA GLN A 134 -6.73 -6.61 11.80
C GLN A 134 -6.78 -7.96 12.52
N GLU A 135 -7.98 -8.49 12.81
CA GLU A 135 -8.12 -9.81 13.43
C GLU A 135 -7.65 -10.94 12.51
N ILE A 136 -7.80 -10.77 11.19
CA ILE A 136 -7.21 -11.70 10.20
C ILE A 136 -5.68 -11.60 10.23
N ALA A 137 -5.13 -10.39 10.25
CA ALA A 137 -3.69 -10.14 10.34
C ALA A 137 -3.07 -10.75 11.61
N LYS A 138 -3.74 -10.63 12.76
CA LYS A 138 -3.31 -11.23 14.03
C LYS A 138 -3.18 -12.76 13.94
N LYS A 139 -4.21 -13.43 13.39
CA LYS A 139 -4.17 -14.88 13.14
C LYS A 139 -3.08 -15.29 12.17
N MET A 140 -2.84 -14.46 11.15
CA MET A 140 -1.75 -14.69 10.21
C MET A 140 -0.37 -14.51 10.86
N ALA A 141 -0.22 -13.53 11.75
CA ALA A 141 0.99 -13.33 12.52
C ALA A 141 1.28 -14.51 13.46
N ASP A 142 0.25 -15.05 14.14
CA ASP A 142 0.35 -16.27 14.94
C ASP A 142 0.83 -17.46 14.09
N ARG A 143 0.16 -17.70 12.96
CA ARG A 143 0.47 -18.82 12.05
C ARG A 143 1.89 -18.75 11.50
N LEU A 144 2.33 -17.54 11.15
CA LEU A 144 3.67 -17.29 10.60
C LEU A 144 4.76 -17.16 11.68
N LYS A 145 4.40 -17.30 12.97
CA LYS A 145 5.30 -17.12 14.13
C LYS A 145 6.05 -15.79 14.07
N LEU A 146 5.37 -14.71 13.68
CA LEU A 146 5.98 -13.38 13.62
C LEU A 146 6.39 -12.90 15.01
N GLY A 147 7.52 -12.22 15.09
CA GLY A 147 7.93 -11.54 16.32
C GLY A 147 7.01 -10.37 16.67
N ASP A 148 7.06 -9.91 17.93
CA ASP A 148 6.13 -8.89 18.43
C ASP A 148 6.14 -7.59 17.60
N HIS A 149 7.31 -7.17 17.13
CA HIS A 149 7.46 -5.97 16.30
C HIS A 149 6.83 -6.14 14.91
N GLU A 150 7.07 -7.28 14.26
CA GLU A 150 6.51 -7.61 12.94
C GLU A 150 4.99 -7.73 13.01
N ARG A 151 4.49 -8.40 14.05
CA ARG A 151 3.06 -8.53 14.34
C ARG A 151 2.41 -7.15 14.51
N ALA A 152 2.95 -6.32 15.40
CA ALA A 152 2.40 -4.99 15.65
C ALA A 152 2.40 -4.13 14.38
N THR A 153 3.43 -4.27 13.54
CA THR A 153 3.51 -3.60 12.24
C THR A 153 2.43 -4.08 11.28
N LEU A 154 2.27 -5.40 11.13
CA LEU A 154 1.26 -5.99 10.26
C LEU A 154 -0.16 -5.58 10.67
N GLU A 155 -0.49 -5.72 11.96
CA GLU A 155 -1.79 -5.36 12.52
C GLU A 155 -2.08 -3.86 12.33
N PHE A 156 -1.11 -2.98 12.58
CA PHE A 156 -1.27 -1.54 12.38
C PHE A 156 -1.53 -1.20 10.91
N LEU A 157 -0.74 -1.75 9.99
CA LEU A 157 -0.87 -1.44 8.57
C LEU A 157 -2.24 -1.86 8.02
N VAL A 158 -2.73 -3.04 8.41
CA VAL A 158 -4.05 -3.53 7.98
C VAL A 158 -5.18 -2.72 8.61
N LEU A 159 -5.10 -2.42 9.91
CA LEU A 159 -6.12 -1.62 10.59
C LEU A 159 -6.20 -0.18 10.05
N HIS A 160 -5.05 0.40 9.72
CA HIS A 160 -4.94 1.82 9.39
C HIS A 160 -4.61 2.07 7.91
N HIS A 161 -4.87 1.13 7.00
CA HIS A 161 -4.56 1.31 5.58
C HIS A 161 -5.26 2.53 4.96
N LEU A 162 -6.44 2.93 5.47
CA LEU A 162 -7.15 4.14 5.02
C LEU A 162 -6.71 5.44 5.73
N LEU A 163 -5.83 5.38 6.74
CA LEU A 163 -5.44 6.54 7.55
C LEU A 163 -4.75 7.63 6.72
N MET A 164 -3.78 7.22 5.89
CA MET A 164 -3.02 8.16 5.06
C MET A 164 -3.86 8.79 3.94
N PRO A 165 -4.64 8.04 3.12
CA PRO A 165 -5.47 8.67 2.09
C PRO A 165 -6.56 9.57 2.68
N HIS A 166 -7.13 9.21 3.85
CA HIS A 166 -8.08 10.08 4.54
C HIS A 166 -7.44 11.37 5.04
N THR A 167 -6.20 11.31 5.54
CA THR A 167 -5.49 12.51 5.99
C THR A 167 -5.08 13.37 4.79
N ALA A 168 -4.43 12.79 3.78
CA ALA A 168 -3.88 13.53 2.65
C ALA A 168 -4.95 14.18 1.76
N PHE A 169 -6.10 13.53 1.56
CA PHE A 169 -7.09 14.01 0.57
C PHE A 169 -8.29 14.73 1.18
N ARG A 170 -8.45 14.73 2.51
CA ARG A 170 -9.64 15.29 3.17
C ARG A 170 -9.34 16.29 4.28
N ARG A 171 -8.07 16.53 4.61
CA ARG A 171 -7.65 17.46 5.67
C ARG A 171 -6.77 18.54 5.09
N ASP A 172 -6.69 19.67 5.79
CA ASP A 172 -5.73 20.71 5.47
C ASP A 172 -4.35 20.32 6.00
N LEU A 173 -3.44 20.01 5.09
CA LEU A 173 -2.07 19.66 5.47
C LEU A 173 -1.33 20.85 6.07
N ASN A 174 -1.74 22.10 5.82
CA ASN A 174 -1.13 23.29 6.41
C ASN A 174 -1.34 23.39 7.92
N ASP A 175 -2.38 22.75 8.47
CA ASP A 175 -2.60 22.73 9.92
C ASP A 175 -1.54 21.85 10.63
N PRO A 176 -0.64 22.44 11.44
CA PRO A 176 0.38 21.68 12.15
C PRO A 176 -0.20 20.66 13.13
N LYS A 177 -1.44 20.85 13.61
CA LYS A 177 -2.11 19.87 14.49
C LYS A 177 -2.44 18.58 13.75
N ILE A 178 -2.77 18.65 12.45
CA ILE A 178 -3.04 17.46 11.64
C ILE A 178 -1.75 16.65 11.48
N ILE A 179 -0.64 17.31 11.13
CA ILE A 179 0.67 16.66 10.99
C ILE A 179 1.10 16.04 12.32
N LEU A 180 1.04 16.79 13.43
CA LEU A 180 1.39 16.30 14.76
C LEU A 180 0.54 15.08 15.18
N THR A 181 -0.77 15.12 14.92
CA THR A 181 -1.68 14.01 15.26
C THR A 181 -1.36 12.76 14.44
N PHE A 182 -1.12 12.93 13.15
CA PHE A 182 -0.73 11.82 12.27
C PHE A 182 0.64 11.24 12.66
N ALA A 183 1.63 12.08 12.94
CA ALA A 183 2.95 11.68 13.43
C ALA A 183 2.87 10.88 14.73
N ARG A 184 2.03 11.30 15.69
CA ARG A 184 1.81 10.57 16.94
C ARG A 184 1.17 9.20 16.76
N LEU A 185 0.31 9.03 15.76
CA LEU A 185 -0.29 7.73 15.43
C LEU A 185 0.72 6.79 14.79
N VAL A 186 1.50 7.28 13.82
CA VAL A 186 2.48 6.49 13.06
C VAL A 186 3.75 6.20 13.87
N LYS A 187 4.13 7.12 14.77
CA LYS A 187 5.22 7.05 15.77
C LYS A 187 6.64 6.99 15.22
N THR A 188 6.90 6.20 14.18
CA THR A 188 8.26 5.92 13.70
C THR A 188 8.37 6.10 12.19
N VAL A 189 9.56 6.47 11.73
CA VAL A 189 9.88 6.55 10.29
C VAL A 189 9.70 5.20 9.61
N ALA A 190 10.05 4.09 10.27
CA ALA A 190 9.90 2.75 9.71
C ALA A 190 8.43 2.41 9.40
N MET A 191 7.50 2.78 10.30
CA MET A 191 6.06 2.63 10.07
C MET A 191 5.55 3.59 9.00
N LEU A 192 6.02 4.85 9.03
CA LEU A 192 5.64 5.88 8.07
C LEU A 192 5.94 5.46 6.63
N ARG A 193 7.15 4.92 6.38
CA ARG A 193 7.54 4.42 5.06
C ARG A 193 6.63 3.29 4.58
N LYS A 194 6.34 2.33 5.45
CA LYS A 194 5.47 1.19 5.12
C LYS A 194 4.03 1.65 4.82
N LEU A 195 3.46 2.53 5.64
CA LEU A 195 2.11 3.07 5.42
C LEU A 195 2.02 3.89 4.13
N PHE A 196 3.03 4.71 3.85
CA PHE A 196 3.11 5.51 2.63
C PHE A 196 3.14 4.64 1.37
N VAL A 197 4.04 3.67 1.33
CA VAL A 197 4.15 2.76 0.18
C VAL A 197 2.89 1.89 0.04
N LEU A 198 2.34 1.38 1.14
CA LEU A 198 1.09 0.62 1.13
C LEU A 198 -0.03 1.46 0.50
N THR A 199 -0.17 2.71 0.92
CA THR A 199 -1.19 3.64 0.40
C THR A 199 -1.02 3.90 -1.09
N VAL A 200 0.21 4.15 -1.54
CA VAL A 200 0.48 4.41 -2.97
C VAL A 200 0.15 3.18 -3.81
N ALA A 201 0.56 2.00 -3.36
CA ALA A 201 0.32 0.75 -4.07
C ALA A 201 -1.18 0.38 -4.11
N ASP A 202 -1.89 0.54 -3.01
CA ASP A 202 -3.34 0.29 -2.91
C ASP A 202 -4.14 1.20 -3.87
N ILE A 203 -3.90 2.51 -3.85
CA ILE A 203 -4.58 3.46 -4.76
C ILE A 203 -4.26 3.16 -6.23
N SER A 204 -3.01 2.78 -6.52
CA SER A 204 -2.58 2.44 -7.89
C SER A 204 -3.21 1.14 -8.40
N ALA A 205 -3.55 0.21 -7.51
CA ALA A 205 -4.18 -1.07 -7.86
C ALA A 205 -5.66 -0.96 -8.22
N VAL A 206 -6.35 0.10 -7.78
CA VAL A 206 -7.77 0.33 -8.08
C VAL A 206 -8.01 0.42 -9.60
N GLY A 207 -7.12 1.08 -10.32
CA GLY A 207 -7.21 1.22 -11.77
C GLY A 207 -6.33 2.32 -12.34
N PRO A 208 -6.20 2.37 -13.68
CA PRO A 208 -5.48 3.45 -14.36
C PRO A 208 -6.11 4.80 -14.00
N GLU A 209 -5.27 5.84 -13.92
CA GLU A 209 -5.66 7.24 -13.63
C GLU A 209 -6.20 7.50 -12.20
N VAL A 210 -6.49 6.47 -11.41
CA VAL A 210 -6.93 6.64 -10.01
C VAL A 210 -5.79 7.24 -9.19
N MET A 211 -4.58 6.67 -9.28
CA MET A 211 -3.37 7.35 -8.83
C MET A 211 -2.95 8.37 -9.89
N ASN A 212 -2.90 9.65 -9.51
CA ASN A 212 -2.51 10.74 -10.39
C ASN A 212 -1.50 11.66 -9.68
N LYS A 213 -0.88 12.57 -10.43
CA LYS A 213 0.21 13.40 -9.91
C LYS A 213 -0.21 14.27 -8.72
N TRP A 214 -1.44 14.79 -8.74
CA TRP A 214 -1.97 15.57 -7.63
C TRP A 214 -2.08 14.76 -6.33
N LYS A 215 -2.63 13.53 -6.39
CA LYS A 215 -2.70 12.63 -5.22
C LYS A 215 -1.31 12.22 -4.73
N GLU A 216 -0.43 11.88 -5.66
CA GLU A 216 0.96 11.53 -5.36
C GLU A 216 1.64 12.67 -4.59
N THR A 217 1.47 13.92 -5.04
CA THR A 217 2.02 15.08 -4.36
C THR A 217 1.47 15.25 -2.95
N LEU A 218 0.16 15.14 -2.74
CA LEU A 218 -0.42 15.26 -1.39
C LEU A 218 0.09 14.18 -0.44
N LEU A 219 0.30 12.96 -0.94
CA LEU A 219 0.87 11.87 -0.16
C LEU A 219 2.34 12.14 0.18
N ILE A 220 3.13 12.64 -0.78
CA ILE A 220 4.54 13.03 -0.56
C ILE A 220 4.63 14.17 0.45
N GLU A 221 3.77 15.19 0.34
CA GLU A 221 3.77 16.31 1.28
C GLU A 221 3.46 15.85 2.71
N LEU A 222 2.42 15.04 2.90
CA LEU A 222 2.09 14.46 4.21
C LEU A 222 3.25 13.61 4.73
N TYR A 223 3.85 12.77 3.88
CA TYR A 223 4.99 11.93 4.24
C TYR A 223 6.19 12.77 4.69
N SER A 224 6.64 13.74 3.91
CA SER A 224 7.82 14.56 4.23
C SER A 224 7.60 15.42 5.48
N ARG A 225 6.42 16.01 5.66
CA ARG A 225 6.12 16.80 6.87
C ARG A 225 6.04 15.93 8.12
N THR A 226 5.48 14.73 7.99
CA THR A 226 5.44 13.77 9.10
C THR A 226 6.85 13.25 9.43
N TYR A 227 7.70 13.04 8.42
CA TYR A 227 9.10 12.66 8.62
C TYR A 227 9.84 13.73 9.43
N GLU A 228 9.68 15.00 9.07
CA GLU A 228 10.27 16.13 9.77
C GLU A 228 9.75 16.24 11.21
N GLU A 229 8.44 16.07 11.42
CA GLU A 229 7.83 16.05 12.76
C GLU A 229 8.39 14.92 13.64
N ILE A 230 8.64 13.73 13.08
CA ILE A 230 9.16 12.57 13.83
C ILE A 230 10.67 12.72 14.13
N THR A 231 11.44 13.28 13.20
CA THR A 231 12.92 13.26 13.29
C THR A 231 13.54 14.60 13.69
N GLY A 232 12.78 15.69 13.64
CA GLY A 232 13.26 17.06 13.80
C GLY A 232 14.14 17.55 12.64
N LYS A 233 14.16 16.82 11.51
CA LYS A 233 15.00 17.12 10.34
C LYS A 233 14.23 16.89 9.04
N PRO A 234 14.45 17.69 7.99
CA PRO A 234 13.89 17.39 6.67
C PRO A 234 14.42 16.05 6.17
N GLU A 235 13.63 15.37 5.35
CA GLU A 235 14.07 14.13 4.72
C GLU A 235 15.11 14.43 3.62
N GLU A 236 16.20 13.67 3.58
CA GLU A 236 17.15 13.73 2.48
C GLU A 236 16.70 12.80 1.34
N GLY A 237 16.64 13.33 0.10
CA GLY A 237 16.31 12.56 -1.10
C GLY A 237 15.28 13.23 -2.01
N SER A 238 14.80 12.46 -3.00
CA SER A 238 13.90 12.97 -4.04
C SER A 238 12.52 13.40 -3.52
N ALA A 239 12.06 12.84 -2.39
CA ALA A 239 10.79 13.24 -1.78
C ALA A 239 10.81 14.71 -1.31
N SER A 240 11.94 15.16 -0.75
CA SER A 240 12.12 16.57 -0.36
C SER A 240 12.21 17.48 -1.57
N SER A 241 12.91 17.07 -2.62
CA SER A 241 13.00 17.88 -3.84
C SER A 241 11.66 17.96 -4.59
N LEU A 242 10.79 16.94 -4.52
CA LEU A 242 9.43 17.02 -5.06
C LEU A 242 8.55 18.03 -4.31
N ARG A 243 8.69 18.17 -2.99
CA ARG A 243 8.00 19.23 -2.24
C ARG A 243 8.44 20.62 -2.70
N GLU A 244 9.75 20.84 -2.85
CA GLU A 244 10.31 22.10 -3.35
C GLU A 244 9.87 22.39 -4.79
N ASN A 245 9.97 21.39 -5.67
CA ASN A 245 9.57 21.49 -7.08
C ASN A 245 8.06 21.71 -7.24
N PHE A 246 7.23 21.14 -6.35
CA PHE A 246 5.79 21.34 -6.41
C PHE A 246 5.38 22.75 -6.03
N LEU A 247 5.93 23.29 -4.93
CA LEU A 247 5.74 24.70 -4.56
C LEU A 247 6.22 25.61 -5.69
N GLY A 248 7.36 25.30 -6.31
CA GLY A 248 7.85 25.97 -7.51
C GLY A 248 6.85 25.92 -8.67
N SER A 249 6.35 24.72 -9.01
CA SER A 249 5.43 24.53 -10.14
C SER A 249 4.05 25.17 -9.93
N ILE A 250 3.52 25.18 -8.70
CA ILE A 250 2.30 25.89 -8.35
C ILE A 250 2.53 27.39 -8.47
N CYS A 251 3.65 27.89 -7.93
CA CYS A 251 4.00 29.31 -8.05
C CYS A 251 4.14 29.71 -9.52
N GLU A 252 4.81 28.91 -10.35
CA GLU A 252 4.93 29.18 -11.78
C GLU A 252 3.59 29.14 -12.51
N ALA A 253 2.75 28.13 -12.25
CA ALA A 253 1.42 28.02 -12.84
C ALA A 253 0.50 29.17 -12.41
N LEU A 254 0.56 29.58 -11.14
CA LEU A 254 -0.16 30.74 -10.62
C LEU A 254 0.39 32.04 -11.22
N VAL A 255 1.70 32.20 -11.34
CA VAL A 255 2.33 33.37 -11.99
C VAL A 255 1.94 33.47 -13.46
N GLN A 256 1.97 32.36 -14.21
CA GLN A 256 1.52 32.33 -15.61
C GLN A 256 0.03 32.64 -15.73
N THR A 257 -0.79 32.07 -14.85
CA THR A 257 -2.24 32.33 -14.84
C THR A 257 -2.52 33.80 -14.50
N LEU A 258 -1.89 34.36 -13.46
CA LEU A 258 -2.03 35.76 -13.09
C LEU A 258 -1.49 36.72 -14.17
N ALA A 259 -0.39 36.38 -14.83
CA ALA A 259 0.16 37.14 -15.96
C ALA A 259 -0.76 37.11 -17.20
N SER A 260 -1.61 36.09 -17.32
CA SER A 260 -2.61 35.99 -18.39
C SER A 260 -3.91 36.74 -18.11
N VAL A 261 -4.11 37.26 -16.89
CA VAL A 261 -5.27 38.09 -16.53
C VAL A 261 -5.02 39.53 -17.03
N PRO A 262 -5.84 40.07 -17.95
CA PRO A 262 -5.63 41.40 -18.56
C PRO A 262 -5.59 42.58 -17.57
N GLN A 263 -5.98 42.35 -16.32
CA GLN A 263 -6.08 43.36 -15.27
C GLN A 263 -4.77 43.57 -14.47
N TYR A 264 -3.75 42.72 -14.65
CA TYR A 264 -2.44 42.89 -14.00
C TYR A 264 -1.57 44.00 -14.65
N ALA A 265 -1.93 44.43 -15.86
CA ALA A 265 -1.29 45.56 -16.55
C ALA A 265 -1.68 46.94 -15.95
N LEU A 266 -2.71 47.02 -15.11
CA LEU A 266 -3.18 48.28 -14.51
C LEU A 266 -2.49 48.63 -13.18
N TRP A 267 -1.66 47.74 -12.63
CA TRP A 267 -0.94 47.94 -11.36
C TRP A 267 0.55 48.21 -11.51
N LYS A 268 1.05 48.28 -12.74
CA LYS A 268 2.33 48.94 -13.07
C LYS A 268 1.98 50.14 -13.94
N GLY A 269 1.81 51.29 -13.30
CA GLY A 269 1.49 52.52 -13.99
C GLY A 269 2.50 52.82 -15.09
N GLU A 270 1.99 52.85 -16.32
CA GLU A 270 2.44 53.69 -17.43
C GLU A 270 1.27 54.59 -17.85
#